data_AF-A0A4C1X1G9-F1
#
_entry.id   AF-A0A4C1X1G9-F1
#
_cell.length_a   1.000
_cell.length_b   1.000
_cell.length_c   1.000
_cell.angle_alpha   90.00
_cell.angle_beta   90.00
_cell.angle_gamma   90.00
#
_symmetry.space_group_name_H-M   'P 1'
#
loop_
_entity.id
_entity.type
_entity.pdbx_description
1 polymer ?
#
loop_
_entity_poly.entity_id
_entity_poly.type
_entity_poly.pdbx_seq_one_letter_code
_entity_poly.pdbx_strand_id
1 'polypeptide(L)'
;MRSSPFLAIRVLNQLSNDEDAKYPAAARLLRSSVYMDDILGGAHTEAEAKQLMLDLTKLLSSAGFELRKWTSNNAELLSDIPCDHLEKPHVFDNADGISYIEILGIQWNSSTDRFTYHLNLPKDPNCTKRTILSALARTYDPLGWIAPVILQGKLLMQRLWALGIDWDVDPPQEIVKTWNSILSNLTFIENIKIERYYLLNAIQHCSLHGFADASEAGYGAAVYLRVGD
;
A
#
# COMPACT_ATOMS: atom_id res chain seq x y z
N MET A 1 3.28 17.83 -19.10
CA MET A 1 2.85 17.23 -17.80
C MET A 1 1.85 18.19 -17.15
N ARG A 2 0.91 17.72 -16.33
CA ARG A 2 0.09 18.59 -15.47
C ARG A 2 0.77 18.68 -14.09
N SER A 3 1.22 19.86 -13.68
CA SER A 3 1.94 20.05 -12.40
C SER A 3 1.05 19.97 -11.15
N SER A 4 -0.13 19.33 -11.22
CA SER A 4 -1.16 19.36 -10.18
C SER A 4 -0.65 18.87 -8.81
N PRO A 5 0.01 17.69 -8.69
CA PRO A 5 0.49 17.21 -7.39
C PRO A 5 1.58 18.12 -6.81
N PHE A 6 2.52 18.58 -7.65
CA PHE A 6 3.59 19.50 -7.23
C PHE A 6 3.04 20.83 -6.70
N LEU A 7 2.03 21.40 -7.36
CA LEU A 7 1.40 22.65 -6.94
C LEU A 7 0.58 22.46 -5.66
N ALA A 8 -0.17 21.37 -5.54
CA ALA A 8 -0.90 21.03 -4.31
C ALA A 8 0.05 20.86 -3.11
N ILE A 9 1.09 20.04 -3.26
CA ILE A 9 2.13 19.84 -2.24
C ILE A 9 2.85 21.16 -1.89
N ARG A 10 3.11 22.04 -2.88
CA ARG A 10 3.71 23.37 -2.62
C ARG A 10 2.78 24.30 -1.83
N VAL A 11 1.46 24.23 -2.05
CA VAL A 11 0.46 24.98 -1.27
C VAL A 11 0.36 24.44 0.15
N LEU A 12 0.27 23.12 0.34
CA LEU A 12 0.26 22.49 1.67
C LEU A 12 1.54 22.82 2.46
N ASN A 13 2.71 22.83 1.82
CA ASN A 13 3.96 23.28 2.43
C ASN A 13 3.99 24.79 2.75
N GLN A 14 3.25 25.63 2.02
CA GLN A 14 3.13 27.06 2.37
C GLN A 14 2.27 27.23 3.62
N LEU A 15 1.07 26.65 3.59
CA LEU A 15 0.12 26.65 4.70
C LEU A 15 0.74 26.11 6.00
N SER A 16 1.54 25.04 5.89
CA SER A 16 2.31 24.49 7.01
C SER A 16 3.28 25.49 7.63
N ASN A 17 3.88 26.38 6.84
CA ASN A 17 4.78 27.41 7.35
C ASN A 17 4.03 28.62 7.92
N ASP A 18 2.91 29.01 7.29
CA ASP A 18 2.11 30.16 7.69
C ASP A 18 1.32 29.89 9.00
N GLU A 19 0.93 28.63 9.24
CA GLU A 19 0.17 28.18 10.42
C GLU A 19 1.01 27.43 11.48
N ASP A 20 2.33 27.29 11.28
CA ASP A 20 3.22 26.52 12.17
C ASP A 20 3.14 26.97 13.65
N ALA A 21 3.06 28.28 13.87
CA ALA A 21 2.97 28.88 15.20
C ALA A 21 1.63 28.64 15.90
N LYS A 22 0.57 28.23 15.18
CA LYS A 22 -0.74 27.90 15.75
C LYS A 22 -0.92 26.39 15.92
N TYR A 23 -0.49 25.59 14.94
CA TYR A 23 -0.73 24.15 14.88
C TYR A 23 0.56 23.36 14.55
N PRO A 24 1.63 23.45 15.37
CA PRO A 24 2.96 22.95 15.02
C PRO A 24 3.03 21.44 14.77
N ALA A 25 2.13 20.64 15.37
CA ALA A 25 2.05 19.21 15.13
C ALA A 25 1.44 18.89 13.75
N ALA A 26 0.34 19.54 13.38
CA ALA A 26 -0.31 19.39 12.07
C ALA A 26 0.56 19.96 10.93
N ALA A 27 1.18 21.12 11.16
CA ALA A 27 2.15 21.72 10.25
C ALA A 27 3.39 20.84 10.02
N ARG A 28 3.83 20.09 11.04
CA ARG A 28 4.89 19.07 10.85
C ARG A 28 4.40 17.92 10.01
N LEU A 29 3.21 17.40 10.31
CA LEU A 29 2.60 16.26 9.60
C LEU A 29 2.44 16.53 8.10
N LEU A 30 1.95 17.72 7.72
CA LEU A 30 1.80 18.10 6.31
C LEU A 30 3.13 18.23 5.54
N ARG A 31 4.25 18.46 6.22
CA ARG A 31 5.58 18.49 5.59
C ARG A 31 6.20 17.09 5.44
N SER A 32 5.86 16.15 6.33
CA SER A 32 6.48 14.81 6.38
C SER A 32 5.65 13.68 5.75
N SER A 33 4.32 13.80 5.76
CA SER A 33 3.43 12.63 5.68
C SER A 33 2.26 12.80 4.70
N VAL A 34 2.46 13.56 3.62
CA VAL A 34 1.49 13.75 2.53
C VAL A 34 1.96 12.97 1.30
N TYR A 35 1.07 12.18 0.70
CA TYR A 35 1.32 11.50 -0.57
C TYR A 35 0.20 11.84 -1.56
N MET A 36 0.51 12.69 -2.55
CA MET A 36 -0.47 13.29 -3.47
C MET A 36 -1.62 14.00 -2.74
N ASP A 37 -2.76 13.34 -2.57
CA ASP A 37 -3.96 13.78 -1.86
C ASP A 37 -4.21 13.04 -0.53
N ASP A 38 -3.48 11.95 -0.24
CA ASP A 38 -3.53 11.22 1.04
C ASP A 38 -2.66 11.88 2.11
N ILE A 39 -3.09 11.81 3.38
CA ILE A 39 -2.33 12.28 4.56
C ILE A 39 -2.29 11.16 5.60
N LEU A 40 -1.09 10.72 5.98
CA LEU A 40 -0.88 9.60 6.90
C LEU A 40 -0.43 10.09 8.28
N GLY A 41 -1.30 9.94 9.29
CA GLY A 41 -1.07 10.43 10.65
C GLY A 41 -1.26 9.41 11.76
N GLY A 42 -0.88 9.79 12.98
CA GLY A 42 -0.99 8.99 14.19
C GLY A 42 -0.25 9.63 15.36
N ALA A 43 -0.45 9.09 16.57
CA ALA A 43 0.24 9.49 17.80
C ALA A 43 0.40 8.27 18.74
N HIS A 44 1.07 8.45 19.88
CA HIS A 44 1.29 7.37 20.85
C HIS A 44 0.08 7.16 21.78
N THR A 45 -0.74 8.18 21.97
CA THR A 45 -2.01 8.10 22.72
C THR A 45 -3.19 8.57 21.88
N GLU A 46 -4.39 8.10 22.23
CA GLU A 46 -5.62 8.53 21.57
C GLU A 46 -5.89 10.04 21.75
N ALA A 47 -5.59 10.60 22.93
CA ALA A 47 -5.79 12.02 23.20
C ALA A 47 -4.93 12.92 22.30
N GLU A 48 -3.66 12.55 22.08
CA GLU A 48 -2.78 13.23 21.11
C GLU A 48 -3.28 13.08 19.68
N ALA A 49 -3.79 11.90 19.31
CA ALA A 49 -4.35 11.66 17.97
C ALA A 49 -5.62 12.50 17.72
N LYS A 50 -6.57 12.54 18.68
CA LYS A 50 -7.76 13.40 18.62
C LYS A 50 -7.38 14.88 18.49
N GLN A 51 -6.41 15.35 19.27
CA GLN A 51 -5.91 16.73 19.16
C GLN A 51 -5.27 17.01 17.79
N LEU A 52 -4.44 16.09 17.28
CA LEU A 52 -3.81 16.21 15.96
C LEU A 52 -4.84 16.24 14.82
N MET A 53 -5.87 15.40 14.89
CA MET A 53 -6.98 15.40 13.91
C MET A 53 -7.76 16.71 13.91
N LEU A 54 -8.08 17.25 15.09
CA LEU A 54 -8.76 18.53 15.25
C LEU A 54 -7.93 19.70 14.72
N ASP A 55 -6.64 19.75 15.02
CA ASP A 55 -5.76 20.84 14.60
C ASP A 55 -5.38 20.77 13.11
N LEU A 56 -5.22 19.56 12.55
CA LEU A 56 -5.09 19.36 11.11
C LEU A 56 -6.33 19.82 10.36
N THR A 57 -7.53 19.53 10.88
CA THR A 57 -8.79 19.98 10.30
C THR A 57 -8.92 21.50 10.32
N LYS A 58 -8.54 22.17 11.41
CA LYS A 58 -8.53 23.65 11.52
C LYS A 58 -7.50 24.29 10.58
N LEU A 59 -6.29 23.73 10.51
CA LEU A 59 -5.22 24.24 9.65
C LEU A 59 -5.58 24.12 8.16
N LEU A 60 -6.16 22.99 7.75
CA LEU A 60 -6.55 22.79 6.34
C LEU A 60 -7.78 23.62 5.95
N SER A 61 -8.78 23.71 6.83
CA SER A 61 -9.98 24.52 6.57
C SER A 61 -9.70 26.03 6.54
N SER A 62 -8.64 26.55 7.19
CA SER A 62 -8.26 27.97 7.05
C SER A 62 -7.81 28.34 5.62
N ALA A 63 -7.36 27.35 4.83
CA ALA A 63 -7.05 27.48 3.40
C ALA A 63 -8.15 26.92 2.48
N GLY A 64 -9.31 26.53 3.03
CA GLY A 64 -10.44 25.98 2.26
C GLY A 64 -10.30 24.51 1.86
N PHE A 65 -9.35 23.76 2.43
CA PHE A 65 -9.28 22.30 2.26
C PHE A 65 -10.15 21.61 3.31
N GLU A 66 -11.10 20.81 2.87
CA GLU A 66 -11.96 19.99 3.74
C GLU A 66 -11.46 18.55 3.77
N LEU A 67 -11.24 18.00 4.98
CA LEU A 67 -10.84 16.59 5.12
C LEU A 67 -12.03 15.64 5.01
N ARG A 68 -11.85 14.63 4.16
CA ARG A 68 -12.76 13.55 3.81
C ARG A 68 -11.97 12.22 3.88
N LYS A 69 -12.66 11.09 3.75
CA LYS A 69 -12.08 9.74 3.76
C LYS A 69 -11.31 9.41 5.05
N TRP A 70 -11.82 9.84 6.20
CA TRP A 70 -11.21 9.51 7.50
C TRP A 70 -11.27 8.01 7.80
N THR A 71 -10.13 7.47 8.24
CA THR A 71 -9.98 6.08 8.67
C THR A 71 -8.96 5.99 9.80
N SER A 72 -9.05 4.93 10.60
CA SER A 72 -8.27 4.72 11.83
C SER A 72 -8.29 3.24 12.22
N ASN A 73 -7.23 2.78 12.90
CA ASN A 73 -7.20 1.49 13.58
C ASN A 73 -7.92 1.49 14.94
N ASN A 74 -8.13 2.67 15.53
CA ASN A 74 -8.96 2.88 16.72
C ASN A 74 -10.29 3.56 16.32
N ALA A 75 -11.41 2.87 16.57
CA ALA A 75 -12.75 3.38 16.26
C ALA A 75 -13.15 4.60 17.11
N GLU A 76 -12.60 4.77 18.32
CA GLU A 76 -12.88 5.92 19.19
C GLU A 76 -12.30 7.24 18.63
N LEU A 77 -11.39 7.18 17.65
CA LEU A 77 -10.96 8.37 16.89
C LEU A 77 -11.99 8.84 15.85
N LEU A 78 -12.96 7.99 15.48
CA LEU A 78 -13.91 8.23 14.40
C LEU A 78 -15.32 8.60 14.91
N SER A 79 -15.57 8.55 16.22
CA SER A 79 -16.90 8.82 16.83
C SER A 79 -17.46 10.20 16.49
N ASP A 80 -16.57 11.19 16.37
CA ASP A 80 -16.92 12.61 16.24
C ASP A 80 -16.88 13.09 14.78
N ILE A 81 -16.58 12.17 13.84
CA ILE A 81 -16.45 12.45 12.41
C ILE A 81 -17.79 12.14 11.70
N PRO A 82 -18.34 13.06 10.88
CA PRO A 82 -19.59 12.79 10.16
C PRO A 82 -19.49 11.60 9.20
N CYS A 83 -20.58 10.84 9.05
CA CYS A 83 -20.60 9.59 8.27
C CYS A 83 -20.29 9.76 6.77
N ASP A 84 -20.41 10.96 6.22
CA ASP A 84 -20.04 11.35 4.85
C ASP A 84 -18.61 11.91 4.72
N HIS A 85 -17.91 12.07 5.84
CA HIS A 85 -16.47 12.36 5.91
C HIS A 85 -15.63 11.10 6.22
N LEU A 86 -16.22 10.01 6.74
CA LEU A 86 -15.55 8.73 6.89
C LEU A 86 -15.18 8.10 5.53
N GLU A 87 -14.07 7.37 5.46
CA GLU A 87 -13.82 6.50 4.31
C GLU A 87 -14.80 5.34 4.32
N LYS A 88 -15.32 5.00 3.15
CA LYS A 88 -16.20 3.85 2.98
C LYS A 88 -15.33 2.63 2.68
N PRO A 89 -15.21 1.65 3.60
CA PRO A 89 -14.44 0.47 3.32
C PRO A 89 -15.02 -0.24 2.11
N HIS A 90 -14.15 -0.73 1.26
CA HIS A 90 -14.56 -1.69 0.25
C HIS A 90 -14.98 -2.98 0.97
N VAL A 91 -16.17 -3.47 0.59
CA VAL A 91 -16.67 -4.79 0.98
C VAL A 91 -16.51 -5.67 -0.26
N PHE A 92 -15.72 -6.73 -0.13
CA PHE A 92 -15.57 -7.76 -1.15
C PHE A 92 -16.53 -8.92 -0.83
N ASP A 93 -16.99 -9.69 -1.83
CA ASP A 93 -17.88 -10.85 -1.65
C ASP A 93 -17.19 -12.07 -0.97
N ASN A 94 -16.12 -11.84 -0.22
CA ASN A 94 -15.37 -12.86 0.51
C ASN A 94 -16.10 -13.22 1.81
N ALA A 95 -16.13 -14.52 2.15
CA ALA A 95 -17.05 -15.11 3.12
C ALA A 95 -17.01 -14.54 4.56
N ASP A 96 -15.93 -13.87 4.94
CA ASP A 96 -15.73 -13.33 6.29
C ASP A 96 -16.30 -11.92 6.49
N GLY A 97 -16.80 -11.26 5.42
CA GLY A 97 -17.39 -9.91 5.50
C GLY A 97 -16.40 -8.80 5.88
N ILE A 98 -15.10 -9.06 5.73
CA ILE A 98 -14.02 -8.17 6.17
C ILE A 98 -13.99 -6.89 5.34
N SER A 99 -14.21 -5.76 6.02
CA SER A 99 -14.06 -4.41 5.50
C SER A 99 -12.58 -4.02 5.40
N TYR A 100 -12.21 -3.37 4.28
CA TYR A 100 -10.84 -2.96 4.02
C TYR A 100 -10.76 -1.64 3.25
N ILE A 101 -9.60 -0.99 3.27
CA ILE A 101 -9.32 0.25 2.54
C ILE A 101 -8.06 0.04 1.69
N GLU A 102 -8.07 0.50 0.44
CA GLU A 102 -6.92 0.37 -0.47
C GLU A 102 -5.97 1.56 -0.26
N ILE A 103 -4.82 1.31 0.36
CA ILE A 103 -3.74 2.29 0.53
C ILE A 103 -2.65 1.92 -0.47
N LEU A 104 -2.46 2.77 -1.49
CA LEU A 104 -1.46 2.58 -2.54
C LEU A 104 -1.46 1.14 -3.10
N GLY A 105 -2.62 0.63 -3.53
CA GLY A 105 -2.76 -0.70 -4.15
C GLY A 105 -2.62 -1.91 -3.21
N ILE A 106 -2.40 -1.71 -1.91
CA ILE A 106 -2.43 -2.75 -0.87
C ILE A 106 -3.71 -2.57 -0.04
N GLN A 107 -4.35 -3.63 0.46
CA GLN A 107 -5.38 -3.43 1.48
C GLN A 107 -4.72 -3.15 2.84
N TRP A 108 -5.26 -2.16 3.54
CA TRP A 108 -5.16 -2.06 4.99
C TRP A 108 -6.51 -2.46 5.60
N ASN A 109 -6.48 -3.49 6.44
CA ASN A 109 -7.52 -3.80 7.39
C ASN A 109 -7.22 -3.00 8.67
N SER A 110 -7.96 -1.92 8.90
CA SER A 110 -7.67 -1.03 10.03
C SER A 110 -8.04 -1.65 11.38
N SER A 111 -9.14 -2.41 11.47
CA SER A 111 -9.63 -3.00 12.73
C SER A 111 -8.73 -4.09 13.33
N THR A 112 -7.86 -4.70 12.53
CA THR A 112 -6.77 -5.60 12.99
C THR A 112 -5.38 -5.03 12.75
N ASP A 113 -5.30 -3.78 12.29
CA ASP A 113 -4.12 -3.00 11.93
C ASP A 113 -3.08 -3.72 11.04
N ARG A 114 -3.57 -4.39 9.99
CA ARG A 114 -2.78 -5.26 9.12
C ARG A 114 -2.91 -4.89 7.66
N PHE A 115 -1.80 -5.01 6.92
CA PHE A 115 -1.81 -5.08 5.47
C PHE A 115 -2.12 -6.49 4.99
N THR A 116 -2.92 -6.58 3.93
CA THR A 116 -3.24 -7.80 3.19
C THR A 116 -3.26 -7.53 1.69
N TYR A 117 -3.27 -8.60 0.91
CA TYR A 117 -3.40 -8.56 -0.55
C TYR A 117 -4.70 -9.24 -0.99
N HIS A 118 -5.18 -8.84 -2.16
CA HIS A 118 -6.27 -9.50 -2.89
C HIS A 118 -5.94 -9.44 -4.37
N LEU A 119 -6.28 -10.50 -5.09
CA LEU A 119 -5.93 -10.67 -6.48
C LEU A 119 -7.18 -10.66 -7.35
N ASN A 120 -7.46 -9.49 -7.92
CA ASN A 120 -8.38 -9.31 -9.04
C ASN A 120 -7.81 -9.93 -10.34
N LEU A 121 -7.60 -11.25 -10.31
CA LEU A 121 -7.09 -12.05 -11.42
C LEU A 121 -8.05 -11.96 -12.64
N PRO A 122 -7.54 -12.01 -13.87
CA PRO A 122 -8.39 -12.15 -15.05
C PRO A 122 -9.24 -13.43 -14.95
N LYS A 123 -10.56 -13.33 -15.17
CA LYS A 123 -11.46 -14.49 -15.33
C LYS A 123 -11.36 -15.12 -16.74
N ASP A 124 -10.31 -14.76 -17.48
CA ASP A 124 -10.06 -15.23 -18.84
C ASP A 124 -9.34 -16.59 -18.78
N PRO A 125 -9.90 -17.68 -19.36
CA PRO A 125 -9.27 -18.99 -19.36
C PRO A 125 -8.02 -19.06 -20.26
N ASN A 126 -7.79 -18.07 -21.13
CA ASN A 126 -6.73 -18.12 -22.12
C ASN A 126 -5.37 -17.69 -21.55
N CYS A 127 -4.36 -18.53 -21.73
CA CYS A 127 -2.98 -18.28 -21.33
C CYS A 127 -2.24 -17.59 -22.50
N THR A 128 -2.23 -16.27 -22.56
CA THR A 128 -1.53 -15.51 -23.62
C THR A 128 -0.51 -14.54 -23.01
N LYS A 129 0.42 -14.03 -23.82
CA LYS A 129 1.31 -12.93 -23.41
C LYS A 129 0.51 -11.70 -22.96
N ARG A 130 -0.65 -11.46 -23.60
CA ARG A 130 -1.79 -10.63 -23.19
C ARG A 130 -2.15 -10.80 -21.71
N THR A 131 -2.71 -11.95 -21.37
CA THR A 131 -3.32 -12.20 -20.04
C THR A 131 -2.27 -12.29 -18.93
N ILE A 132 -1.11 -12.88 -19.20
CA ILE A 132 0.00 -12.98 -18.23
C ILE A 132 0.52 -11.58 -17.85
N LEU A 133 0.81 -10.71 -18.82
CA LEU A 133 1.25 -9.35 -18.52
C LEU A 133 0.16 -8.54 -17.81
N SER A 134 -1.11 -8.71 -18.21
CA SER A 134 -2.24 -8.03 -17.55
C SER A 134 -2.41 -8.44 -16.09
N ALA A 135 -2.22 -9.72 -15.75
CA ALA A 135 -2.26 -10.20 -14.37
C ALA A 135 -1.10 -9.61 -13.55
N LEU A 136 0.13 -9.66 -14.07
CA LEU A 136 1.31 -9.13 -13.36
C LEU A 136 1.25 -7.60 -13.18
N ALA A 137 0.68 -6.86 -14.12
CA ALA A 137 0.51 -5.42 -14.02
C ALA A 137 -0.57 -4.99 -13.01
N ARG A 138 -1.45 -5.91 -12.58
CA ARG A 138 -2.42 -5.67 -11.48
C ARG A 138 -1.81 -5.95 -10.09
N THR A 139 -0.73 -6.72 -10.01
CA THR A 139 -0.07 -7.05 -8.74
C THR A 139 0.84 -5.91 -8.32
N TYR A 140 0.29 -4.96 -7.55
CA TYR A 140 1.05 -3.84 -7.01
C TYR A 140 1.74 -4.24 -5.69
N ASP A 141 3.05 -4.02 -5.60
CA ASP A 141 3.88 -4.36 -4.45
C ASP A 141 5.01 -3.32 -4.26
N PRO A 142 4.72 -2.18 -3.63
CA PRO A 142 5.66 -1.06 -3.51
C PRO A 142 6.79 -1.33 -2.50
N LEU A 143 6.61 -2.32 -1.60
CA LEU A 143 7.57 -2.67 -0.54
C LEU A 143 8.28 -4.01 -0.77
N GLY A 144 7.90 -4.75 -1.82
CA GLY A 144 8.58 -5.97 -2.25
C GLY A 144 8.24 -7.21 -1.43
N TRP A 145 7.17 -7.20 -0.62
CA TRP A 145 6.81 -8.31 0.26
C TRP A 145 6.42 -9.59 -0.50
N ILE A 146 5.95 -9.46 -1.75
CA ILE A 146 5.61 -10.56 -2.66
C ILE A 146 6.52 -10.57 -3.91
N ALA A 147 7.63 -9.84 -3.89
CA ALA A 147 8.61 -9.79 -4.96
C ALA A 147 9.10 -11.17 -5.45
N PRO A 148 9.29 -12.21 -4.61
CA PRO A 148 9.63 -13.55 -5.09
C PRO A 148 8.59 -14.17 -6.03
N VAL A 149 7.30 -13.89 -5.83
CA VAL A 149 6.21 -14.39 -6.69
C VAL A 149 6.10 -13.56 -7.96
N ILE A 150 6.24 -12.24 -7.85
CA ILE A 150 6.30 -11.32 -9.00
C ILE A 150 7.50 -11.67 -9.91
N LEU A 151 8.63 -12.10 -9.35
CA LEU A 151 9.81 -12.54 -10.10
C LEU A 151 9.51 -13.76 -10.99
N GLN A 152 8.77 -14.76 -10.49
CA GLN A 152 8.38 -15.93 -11.30
C GLN A 152 7.57 -15.52 -12.54
N GLY A 153 6.65 -14.57 -12.38
CA GLY A 153 5.90 -13.98 -13.49
C GLY A 153 6.78 -13.21 -14.48
N LYS A 154 7.72 -12.39 -13.98
CA LYS A 154 8.69 -11.66 -14.81
C LYS A 154 9.59 -12.60 -15.62
N LEU A 155 10.04 -13.70 -15.03
CA LEU A 155 10.80 -14.77 -15.69
C LEU A 155 9.98 -15.47 -16.78
N LEU A 156 8.71 -15.79 -16.51
CA LEU A 156 7.83 -16.38 -17.53
C LEU A 156 7.60 -15.43 -18.70
N MET A 157 7.40 -14.13 -18.43
CA MET A 157 7.33 -13.09 -19.45
C MET A 157 8.62 -12.98 -20.25
N GLN A 158 9.80 -13.02 -19.62
CA GLN A 158 11.09 -13.02 -20.30
C GLN A 158 11.22 -14.24 -21.24
N ARG A 159 10.80 -15.43 -20.82
CA ARG A 159 10.76 -16.64 -21.65
C ARG A 159 9.81 -16.48 -22.85
N LEU A 160 8.64 -15.86 -22.66
CA LEU A 160 7.70 -15.52 -23.74
C LEU A 160 8.24 -14.48 -24.73
N TRP A 161 9.14 -13.59 -24.30
CA TRP A 161 9.86 -12.68 -25.20
C TRP A 161 10.96 -13.41 -25.98
N ALA A 162 11.77 -14.23 -25.31
CA ALA A 162 12.84 -15.00 -25.95
C ALA A 162 12.33 -16.02 -26.98
N LEU A 163 11.12 -16.56 -26.79
CA LEU A 163 10.45 -17.47 -27.74
C LEU A 163 9.76 -16.75 -28.91
N GLY A 164 9.74 -15.41 -28.97
CA GLY A 164 9.15 -14.66 -30.07
C GLY A 164 7.62 -14.77 -30.22
N ILE A 165 6.91 -15.25 -29.20
CA ILE A 165 5.46 -15.51 -29.24
C ILE A 165 4.68 -14.20 -29.29
N ASP A 166 3.68 -14.10 -30.16
CA ASP A 166 2.84 -12.89 -30.28
C ASP A 166 1.88 -12.68 -29.11
N TRP A 167 1.29 -11.50 -29.02
CA TRP A 167 0.49 -11.06 -27.85
C TRP A 167 -0.66 -11.99 -27.48
N ASP A 168 -1.40 -12.47 -28.48
CA ASP A 168 -2.68 -13.19 -28.34
C ASP A 168 -2.61 -14.61 -28.95
N VAL A 169 -1.41 -15.19 -28.97
CA VAL A 169 -1.14 -16.55 -29.46
C VAL A 169 -0.89 -17.49 -28.27
N ASP A 170 -1.44 -18.70 -28.36
CA ASP A 170 -1.22 -19.76 -27.36
C ASP A 170 0.28 -20.15 -27.30
N PRO A 171 0.91 -20.09 -26.12
CA PRO A 171 2.31 -20.46 -25.95
C PRO A 171 2.46 -21.99 -25.80
N PRO A 172 3.69 -22.53 -25.92
CA PRO A 172 3.95 -23.96 -25.70
C PRO A 172 3.41 -24.46 -24.36
N GLN A 173 2.92 -25.71 -24.31
CA GLN A 173 2.26 -26.28 -23.12
C GLN A 173 3.08 -26.18 -21.83
N GLU A 174 4.41 -26.11 -21.89
CA GLU A 174 5.26 -25.85 -20.73
C GLU A 174 4.95 -24.49 -20.08
N ILE A 175 4.83 -23.42 -20.89
CA ILE A 175 4.48 -22.09 -20.41
C ILE A 175 3.09 -22.12 -19.77
N VAL A 176 2.12 -22.80 -20.39
CA VAL A 176 0.76 -22.94 -19.84
C VAL A 176 0.78 -23.67 -18.49
N LYS A 177 1.56 -24.75 -18.36
CA LYS A 177 1.74 -25.48 -17.09
C LYS A 177 2.41 -24.60 -16.02
N THR A 178 3.46 -23.87 -16.36
CA THR A 178 4.12 -22.93 -15.44
C THR A 178 3.19 -21.78 -15.05
N TRP A 179 2.43 -21.22 -15.98
CA TRP A 179 1.47 -20.15 -15.71
C TRP A 179 0.36 -20.60 -14.77
N ASN A 180 -0.24 -21.76 -15.02
CA ASN A 180 -1.28 -22.31 -14.15
C ASN A 180 -0.76 -22.60 -12.74
N SER A 181 0.50 -23.04 -12.61
CA SER A 181 1.17 -23.19 -11.30
C SER A 181 1.46 -21.85 -10.61
N ILE A 182 1.82 -20.81 -11.36
CA ILE A 182 1.96 -19.45 -10.82
C ILE A 182 0.59 -18.93 -10.36
N LEU A 183 -0.48 -19.09 -11.14
CA LEU A 183 -1.85 -18.70 -10.77
C LEU A 183 -2.36 -19.46 -9.52
N SER A 184 -2.13 -20.77 -9.42
CA SER A 184 -2.53 -21.54 -8.24
C SER A 184 -1.73 -21.19 -6.99
N ASN A 185 -0.49 -20.71 -7.15
CA ASN A 185 0.34 -20.26 -6.04
C ASN A 185 0.06 -18.80 -5.66
N LEU A 186 -0.35 -17.97 -6.63
CA LEU A 186 -0.72 -16.57 -6.43
C LEU A 186 -1.89 -16.44 -5.44
N THR A 187 -2.92 -17.28 -5.51
CA THR A 187 -4.08 -17.20 -4.59
C THR A 187 -3.70 -17.34 -3.11
N PHE A 188 -2.56 -17.98 -2.78
CA PHE A 188 -2.09 -18.04 -1.39
C PHE A 188 -1.60 -16.69 -0.84
N ILE A 189 -1.31 -15.70 -1.69
CA ILE A 189 -0.93 -14.34 -1.29
C ILE A 189 -2.03 -13.67 -0.45
N GLU A 190 -3.30 -14.01 -0.65
CA GLU A 190 -4.41 -13.45 0.14
C GLU A 190 -4.39 -13.89 1.62
N ASN A 191 -3.62 -14.95 1.94
CA ASN A 191 -3.39 -15.38 3.32
C ASN A 191 -2.24 -14.60 4.00
N ILE A 192 -1.47 -13.80 3.25
CA ILE A 192 -0.37 -12.99 3.79
C ILE A 192 -0.97 -11.84 4.60
N LYS A 193 -0.63 -11.81 5.89
CA LYS A 193 -1.06 -10.81 6.86
C LYS A 193 0.19 -10.18 7.48
N ILE A 194 0.34 -8.88 7.31
CA ILE A 194 1.54 -8.11 7.66
C ILE A 194 1.12 -7.04 8.65
N GLU A 195 1.60 -7.10 9.88
CA GLU A 195 1.30 -6.07 10.90
C GLU A 195 1.76 -4.69 10.40
N ARG A 196 0.95 -3.63 10.50
CA ARG A 196 1.41 -2.28 10.12
C ARG A 196 2.42 -1.73 11.14
N TYR A 197 2.27 -2.09 12.41
CA TYR A 197 3.04 -1.54 13.52
C TYR A 197 3.93 -2.60 14.18
N TYR A 198 5.24 -2.39 14.10
CA TYR A 198 6.27 -3.35 14.55
C TYR A 198 7.07 -2.89 15.78
N LEU A 199 6.85 -1.67 16.29
CA LEU A 199 7.72 -1.08 17.32
C LEU A 199 7.21 -1.39 18.73
N LEU A 200 8.00 -2.14 19.50
CA LEU A 200 7.72 -2.40 20.91
C LEU A 200 7.93 -1.14 21.76
N ASN A 201 7.18 -1.00 22.85
CA ASN A 201 7.18 0.20 23.70
C ASN A 201 8.47 0.39 24.55
N ALA A 202 9.50 -0.42 24.34
CA ALA A 202 10.72 -0.47 25.16
C ALA A 202 11.99 -0.76 24.32
N ILE A 203 12.09 -0.22 23.11
CA ILE A 203 13.26 -0.39 22.24
C ILE A 203 14.48 0.30 22.86
N GLN A 204 15.52 -0.47 23.23
CA GLN A 204 16.82 0.07 23.61
C GLN A 204 17.75 0.23 22.40
N HIS A 205 17.70 -0.68 21.42
CA HIS A 205 18.53 -0.62 20.22
C HIS A 205 17.80 -1.09 18.96
N CYS A 206 17.99 -0.38 17.84
CA CYS A 206 17.50 -0.77 16.51
C CYS A 206 18.65 -0.79 15.50
N SER A 207 18.66 -1.80 14.62
CA SER A 207 19.61 -1.89 13.51
C SER A 207 18.90 -2.40 12.25
N LEU A 208 19.24 -1.85 11.09
CA LEU A 208 18.79 -2.35 9.78
C LEU A 208 19.81 -3.34 9.24
N HIS A 209 19.36 -4.56 8.92
CA HIS A 209 20.19 -5.65 8.41
C HIS A 209 19.80 -5.90 6.96
N GLY A 210 20.66 -5.47 6.03
CA GLY A 210 20.48 -5.69 4.60
C GLY A 210 21.19 -6.96 4.14
N PHE A 211 20.46 -7.82 3.42
CA PHE A 211 20.99 -9.00 2.73
C PHE A 211 20.70 -8.87 1.23
N ALA A 212 21.60 -9.36 0.38
CA ALA A 212 21.41 -9.41 -1.06
C ALA A 212 22.05 -10.67 -1.63
N ASP A 213 21.44 -11.21 -2.70
CA ASP A 213 21.90 -12.41 -3.39
C ASP A 213 21.63 -12.32 -4.91
N ALA A 214 22.34 -13.12 -5.69
CA ALA A 214 22.40 -13.02 -7.15
C ALA A 214 22.34 -14.40 -7.83
N SER A 215 21.51 -14.51 -8.86
CA SER A 215 21.39 -15.70 -9.71
C SER A 215 21.28 -15.29 -11.18
N GLU A 216 21.44 -16.25 -12.10
CA GLU A 216 21.18 -16.02 -13.53
C GLU A 216 19.73 -15.59 -13.82
N ALA A 217 18.80 -15.91 -12.91
CA ALA A 217 17.39 -15.50 -12.97
C ALA A 217 17.14 -14.09 -12.41
N GLY A 218 18.10 -13.49 -11.72
CA GLY A 218 18.00 -12.12 -11.21
C GLY A 218 18.62 -11.92 -9.83
N TYR A 219 18.51 -10.67 -9.36
CA TYR A 219 19.06 -10.17 -8.10
C TYR A 219 17.95 -9.94 -7.09
N GLY A 220 18.17 -10.36 -5.85
CA GLY A 220 17.26 -10.13 -4.72
C GLY A 220 17.94 -9.36 -3.61
N ALA A 221 17.18 -8.54 -2.89
CA ALA A 221 17.62 -7.89 -1.66
C ALA A 221 16.48 -7.85 -0.65
N ALA A 222 16.80 -7.99 0.64
CA ALA A 222 15.87 -7.92 1.75
C ALA A 222 16.48 -7.08 2.88
N VAL A 223 15.68 -6.22 3.50
CA VAL A 223 16.09 -5.37 4.63
C VAL A 223 15.22 -5.69 5.82
N TYR A 224 15.85 -6.11 6.92
CA TYR A 224 15.18 -6.46 8.17
C TYR A 224 15.45 -5.39 9.23
N LEU A 225 14.40 -4.98 9.94
CA LEU A 225 14.57 -4.23 11.19
C LEU A 225 14.83 -5.21 12.33
N ARG A 226 16.06 -5.21 12.86
CA ARG A 226 16.41 -5.92 14.08
C ARG A 226 16.28 -4.97 15.27
N VAL A 227 15.24 -5.18 16.07
CA VAL A 227 15.13 -4.67 17.44
C VAL A 227 16.03 -5.52 18.35
N GLY A 228 16.66 -4.89 19.33
CA GLY A 228 17.38 -5.55 20.43
C GLY A 228 17.01 -4.92 21.77
N ASP A 229 16.94 -5.80 22.77
CA ASP A 229 16.92 -5.45 24.20
C ASP A 229 18.24 -4.83 24.65
#